data_AF-A0A9X2HZW3-F1
#
_entry.id   AF-A0A9X2HZW3-F1
#
_cell.length_a   1.000
_cell.length_b   1.000
_cell.length_c   1.000
_cell.angle_alpha   90.00
_cell.angle_beta   90.00
_cell.angle_gamma   90.00
#
_symmetry.space_group_name_H-M   'P 1'
#
loop_
_entity.id
_entity.type
_entity.pdbx_description
1 polymer ?
#
loop_
_entity_poly.entity_id
_entity_poly.type
_entity_poly.pdbx_seq_one_letter_code
_entity_poly.pdbx_strand_id
1 'polypeptide(L)'
;MTEFEISYLTSEALDRMWDIMQFWVSITFGLIAMSHIARRHLNVILVAAVSLLYLLFSLFVFRVIYFNLKVMQGHLLDLRALGKDKLSTAQQYFIEYFPSEFEIGIGVLFAFVGLLVCVLLFLWHNTIEQNKTYRNRQFNANTLD
;
A
#
# COMPACT_ATOMS: atom_id res chain seq x y z
N MET A 1 23.22 24.07 1.24
CA MET A 1 22.75 22.83 1.88
C MET A 1 23.97 21.98 2.17
N THR A 2 24.14 21.52 3.40
CA THR A 2 25.29 20.69 3.81
C THR A 2 25.07 19.22 3.43
N GLU A 3 26.15 18.45 3.31
CA GLU A 3 26.11 16.98 3.11
C GLU A 3 25.22 16.29 4.18
N PHE A 4 25.36 16.73 5.42
CA PHE A 4 24.58 16.24 6.55
C PHE A 4 23.09 16.53 6.39
N GLU A 5 22.72 17.76 5.98
CA GLU A 5 21.32 18.12 5.72
C GLU A 5 20.70 17.24 4.64
N ILE A 6 21.43 16.95 3.55
CA ILE A 6 20.90 16.14 2.44
C ILE A 6 20.69 14.69 2.90
N SER A 7 21.64 14.15 3.65
CA SER A 7 21.54 12.79 4.21
C SER A 7 20.37 12.70 5.19
N TYR A 8 20.19 13.71 6.05
CA TYR A 8 19.07 13.79 6.97
C TYR A 8 17.72 13.83 6.25
N LEU A 9 17.55 14.73 5.26
CA LEU A 9 16.30 14.81 4.49
C LEU A 9 16.00 13.52 3.71
N THR A 10 17.04 12.81 3.25
CA THR A 10 16.87 11.53 2.58
C THR A 10 16.38 10.45 3.53
N SER A 11 16.94 10.39 4.75
CA SER A 11 16.46 9.49 5.81
C SER A 11 15.01 9.82 6.19
N GLU A 12 14.69 11.09 6.38
CA GLU A 12 13.34 11.53 6.71
C GLU A 12 12.32 11.21 5.60
N ALA A 13 12.73 11.25 4.33
CA ALA A 13 11.88 10.81 3.23
C ALA A 13 11.61 9.30 3.26
N LEU A 14 12.63 8.47 3.57
CA LEU A 14 12.47 7.03 3.72
C LEU A 14 11.56 6.67 4.90
N ASP A 15 11.75 7.31 6.05
CA ASP A 15 10.92 7.10 7.25
C ASP A 15 9.45 7.45 6.97
N ARG A 16 9.20 8.60 6.32
CA ARG A 16 7.84 8.98 5.92
C ARG A 16 7.21 7.98 4.96
N MET A 17 7.96 7.49 3.97
CA MET A 17 7.46 6.46 3.04
C MET A 17 7.10 5.18 3.79
N TRP A 18 7.94 4.76 4.72
CA TRP A 18 7.73 3.59 5.55
C TRP A 18 6.48 3.73 6.41
N ASP A 19 6.29 4.85 7.10
CA ASP A 19 5.12 5.12 7.93
C ASP A 19 3.82 5.11 7.11
N ILE A 20 3.84 5.71 5.92
CA ILE A 20 2.69 5.71 5.00
C ILE A 20 2.35 4.27 4.58
N MET A 21 3.37 3.46 4.25
CA MET A 21 3.16 2.05 3.89
C MET A 21 2.59 1.25 5.06
N GLN A 22 3.14 1.40 6.27
CA GLN A 22 2.63 0.72 7.47
C GLN A 22 1.19 1.10 7.76
N PHE A 23 0.87 2.40 7.69
CA PHE A 23 -0.50 2.89 7.87
C PHE A 23 -1.46 2.27 6.85
N TRP A 24 -1.09 2.28 5.57
CA TRP A 24 -1.91 1.67 4.52
C TRP A 24 -2.13 0.18 4.76
N VAL A 25 -1.05 -0.57 5.04
CA VAL A 25 -1.13 -2.01 5.36
C VAL A 25 -2.04 -2.29 6.57
N SER A 26 -2.02 -1.44 7.60
CA SER A 26 -2.87 -1.61 8.78
C SER A 26 -4.37 -1.51 8.44
N ILE A 27 -4.75 -0.55 7.58
CA ILE A 27 -6.12 -0.40 7.08
C ILE A 27 -6.50 -1.62 6.25
N THR A 28 -5.58 -2.10 5.43
CA THR A 28 -5.78 -3.29 4.60
C THR A 28 -6.10 -4.53 5.45
N PHE A 29 -5.33 -4.79 6.50
CA PHE A 29 -5.62 -5.88 7.44
C PHE A 29 -6.93 -5.65 8.20
N GLY A 30 -7.23 -4.41 8.58
CA GLY A 30 -8.51 -4.04 9.17
C GLY A 30 -9.70 -4.41 8.28
N LEU A 31 -9.60 -4.14 6.97
CA LEU A 31 -10.63 -4.50 5.99
C LEU A 31 -10.79 -6.01 5.84
N ILE A 32 -9.68 -6.78 5.82
CA ILE A 32 -9.73 -8.24 5.78
C ILE A 32 -10.46 -8.77 7.02
N ALA A 33 -10.06 -8.35 8.22
CA ALA A 33 -10.66 -8.77 9.47
C ALA A 33 -12.16 -8.42 9.54
N MET A 34 -12.51 -7.17 9.20
CA MET A 34 -13.90 -6.72 9.17
C MET A 34 -14.74 -7.48 8.15
N SER A 35 -14.19 -7.81 6.98
CA SER A 35 -14.90 -8.59 5.97
C SER A 35 -15.24 -10.02 6.45
N HIS A 36 -14.39 -10.59 7.32
CA HIS A 36 -14.61 -11.89 7.91
C HIS A 36 -15.63 -11.83 9.05
N ILE A 37 -15.48 -10.88 9.97
CA ILE A 37 -16.34 -10.74 11.16
C ILE A 37 -17.75 -10.26 10.78
N ALA A 38 -17.84 -9.23 9.94
CA ALA A 38 -19.10 -8.65 9.51
C ALA A 38 -19.76 -9.42 8.36
N ARG A 39 -19.26 -10.61 8.00
CA ARG A 39 -19.74 -11.42 6.88
C ARG A 39 -21.25 -11.68 6.90
N ARG A 40 -21.95 -11.61 8.03
CA ARG A 40 -23.42 -11.78 8.06
C ARG A 40 -24.21 -10.51 7.75
N HIS A 41 -23.58 -9.35 7.81
CA HIS A 41 -24.21 -8.03 7.68
C HIS A 41 -23.75 -7.29 6.42
N LEU A 42 -22.83 -7.85 5.63
CA LEU A 42 -22.36 -7.25 4.40
C LEU A 42 -23.43 -7.38 3.31
N ASN A 43 -23.92 -6.23 2.84
CA ASN A 43 -24.70 -6.15 1.60
C ASN A 43 -23.73 -5.86 0.44
N VAL A 44 -24.02 -6.40 -0.75
CA VAL A 44 -23.28 -6.14 -1.99
C VAL A 44 -23.09 -4.64 -2.25
N ILE A 45 -24.10 -3.81 -1.96
CA ILE A 45 -23.99 -2.35 -2.12
C ILE A 45 -22.92 -1.76 -1.19
N LEU A 46 -22.90 -2.19 0.08
CA LEU A 46 -21.91 -1.74 1.07
C LEU A 46 -20.51 -2.20 0.67
N VAL A 47 -20.37 -3.44 0.21
CA VAL A 47 -19.12 -4.04 -0.28
C VAL A 47 -18.58 -3.28 -1.49
N ALA A 48 -19.44 -2.89 -2.43
CA ALA A 48 -19.08 -2.07 -3.58
C ALA A 48 -18.64 -0.66 -3.16
N ALA A 49 -19.37 -0.01 -2.24
CA ALA A 49 -19.01 1.31 -1.73
C ALA A 49 -17.67 1.30 -0.99
N VAL A 50 -17.45 0.32 -0.12
CA VAL A 50 -16.17 0.14 0.61
C VAL A 50 -15.03 -0.18 -0.37
N SER A 51 -15.27 -1.01 -1.38
CA SER A 51 -14.28 -1.31 -2.43
C SER A 51 -13.87 -0.04 -3.18
N LEU A 52 -14.83 0.79 -3.59
CA LEU A 52 -14.57 2.05 -4.28
C LEU A 52 -13.78 3.01 -3.39
N LEU A 53 -14.20 3.18 -2.13
CA LEU A 53 -13.51 4.05 -1.19
C LEU A 53 -12.07 3.57 -0.94
N TYR A 54 -11.88 2.26 -0.78
CA TYR A 54 -10.56 1.66 -0.58
C TYR A 54 -9.66 1.80 -1.81
N LEU A 55 -10.22 1.68 -3.03
CA LEU A 55 -9.51 1.94 -4.28
C LEU A 55 -9.04 3.40 -4.37
N LEU A 56 -9.93 4.36 -4.08
CA LEU A 56 -9.59 5.78 -4.09
C LEU A 56 -8.54 6.12 -3.04
N PHE A 57 -8.69 5.59 -1.83
CA PHE A 57 -7.70 5.74 -0.76
C PHE A 57 -6.35 5.14 -1.15
N SER A 58 -6.33 3.94 -1.73
CA SER A 58 -5.11 3.29 -2.17
C SER A 58 -4.44 4.08 -3.31
N LEU A 59 -5.21 4.61 -4.27
CA LEU A 59 -4.67 5.49 -5.31
C LEU A 59 -4.05 6.76 -4.73
N PHE A 60 -4.69 7.36 -3.72
CA PHE A 60 -4.15 8.50 -2.99
C PHE A 60 -2.82 8.14 -2.30
N VAL A 61 -2.77 7.05 -1.54
CA VAL A 61 -1.54 6.58 -0.87
C VAL A 61 -0.43 6.35 -1.88
N PHE A 62 -0.72 5.65 -2.98
CA PHE A 62 0.25 5.39 -4.05
C PHE A 62 0.84 6.70 -4.60
N ARG A 63 0.00 7.71 -4.84
CA ARG A 63 0.45 9.02 -5.32
C ARG A 63 1.35 9.73 -4.30
N VAL A 64 1.05 9.63 -3.01
CA VAL A 64 1.88 10.21 -1.94
C VAL A 64 3.23 9.50 -1.85
N ILE A 65 3.25 8.17 -1.92
CA ILE A 65 4.50 7.38 -1.95
C ILE A 65 5.34 7.77 -3.18
N TYR A 66 4.73 7.83 -4.35
CA TYR A 66 5.40 8.22 -5.60
C TYR A 66 6.01 9.63 -5.51
N PHE A 67 5.29 10.58 -4.92
CA PHE A 67 5.81 11.93 -4.69
C PHE A 67 7.03 11.94 -3.76
N ASN A 68 6.97 11.21 -2.64
CA ASN A 68 8.10 11.12 -1.71
C ASN A 68 9.32 10.43 -2.35
N LEU A 69 9.09 9.41 -3.17
CA LEU A 69 10.14 8.75 -3.95
C LEU A 69 10.86 9.73 -4.87
N LYS A 70 10.11 10.63 -5.54
CA LYS A 70 10.68 11.66 -6.40
C LYS A 70 11.49 12.71 -5.64
N VAL A 71 11.01 13.14 -4.47
CA VAL A 71 11.74 14.07 -3.61
C VAL A 71 13.05 13.45 -3.11
N MET A 72 12.99 12.21 -2.64
CA MET A 72 14.16 11.43 -2.19
C MET A 72 15.19 11.25 -3.31
N GLN A 73 14.76 10.98 -4.54
CA GLN A 73 15.65 10.92 -5.71
C GLN A 73 16.32 12.26 -5.99
N GLY A 74 15.60 13.38 -5.83
CA GLY A 74 16.18 14.72 -5.90
C GLY A 74 17.32 14.88 -4.91
N HIS A 75 17.11 14.50 -3.64
CA HIS A 75 18.15 14.56 -2.61
C HIS A 75 19.35 13.66 -2.92
N LEU A 76 19.13 12.47 -3.47
CA LEU A 76 20.22 11.58 -3.90
C LEU A 76 21.04 12.16 -5.06
N LEU A 77 20.39 12.85 -6.00
CA LEU A 77 21.08 13.55 -7.09
C LEU A 77 21.91 14.71 -6.56
N ASP A 78 21.38 15.49 -5.63
CA ASP A 78 22.10 16.58 -4.97
C ASP A 78 23.31 16.04 -4.19
N LEU A 79 23.16 14.91 -3.50
CA LEU A 79 24.24 14.25 -2.77
C LEU A 79 25.33 13.75 -3.73
N ARG A 80 24.96 13.16 -4.87
CA ARG A 80 25.90 12.76 -5.94
C ARG A 80 26.67 13.96 -6.52
N ALA A 81 26.02 15.12 -6.64
CA ALA A 81 26.63 16.32 -7.20
C ALA A 81 27.70 16.96 -6.29
N LEU A 82 27.71 16.66 -4.99
CA LEU A 82 28.75 17.15 -4.06
C LEU A 82 30.14 16.58 -4.35
N GLY A 83 30.21 15.44 -5.05
CA GLY A 83 31.46 14.75 -5.39
C GLY A 83 31.98 13.83 -4.28
N LYS A 84 32.63 12.74 -4.66
CA LYS A 84 33.08 11.67 -3.73
C LYS A 84 34.00 12.18 -2.62
N ASP A 85 34.83 13.18 -2.90
CA ASP A 85 35.81 13.71 -1.95
C ASP A 85 35.17 14.47 -0.77
N LYS A 86 33.90 14.87 -0.91
CA LYS A 86 33.13 15.57 0.12
C LYS A 86 32.14 14.67 0.85
N LEU A 87 32.07 13.39 0.50
CA LEU A 87 31.11 12.44 1.06
C LEU A 87 31.82 11.50 2.02
N SER A 88 31.23 11.29 3.20
CA SER A 88 31.65 10.21 4.09
C SER A 88 31.54 8.84 3.39
N THR A 89 32.38 7.89 3.81
CA THR A 89 32.37 6.52 3.28
C THR A 89 30.97 5.89 3.32
N ALA A 90 30.22 6.09 4.41
CA ALA A 90 28.86 5.57 4.56
C ALA A 90 27.89 6.13 3.51
N GLN A 91 28.01 7.40 3.15
CA GLN A 91 27.16 8.01 2.12
C GLN A 91 27.53 7.57 0.71
N GLN A 92 28.82 7.34 0.46
CA GLN A 92 29.26 6.76 -0.82
C GLN A 92 28.63 5.38 -1.00
N TYR A 93 28.68 4.53 0.04
CA TYR A 93 27.98 3.24 0.05
C TYR A 93 26.48 3.41 -0.13
N PHE A 94 25.85 4.33 0.61
CA PHE A 94 24.43 4.58 0.48
C PHE A 94 24.04 4.91 -0.97
N ILE A 95 24.78 5.79 -1.64
CA ILE A 95 24.55 6.19 -3.04
C ILE A 95 24.76 5.03 -4.03
N GLU A 96 25.80 4.23 -3.82
CA GLU A 96 26.22 3.16 -4.72
C GLU A 96 25.27 1.97 -4.67
N TYR A 97 24.78 1.64 -3.48
CA TYR A 97 23.88 0.53 -3.23
C TYR A 97 22.41 0.95 -3.13
N PHE A 98 22.11 2.24 -3.31
CA PHE A 98 20.72 2.69 -3.36
C PHE A 98 20.03 2.06 -4.58
N PRO A 99 18.90 1.37 -4.39
CA PRO A 99 18.20 0.76 -5.51
C PRO A 99 17.75 1.84 -6.50
N SER A 100 17.80 1.51 -7.79
CA SER A 100 17.39 2.41 -8.86
C SER A 100 15.91 2.80 -8.72
N GLU A 101 15.54 3.95 -9.32
CA GLU A 101 14.13 4.36 -9.39
C GLU A 101 13.22 3.23 -9.87
N PHE A 102 13.69 2.51 -10.88
CA PHE A 102 12.95 1.41 -11.50
C PHE A 102 12.77 0.24 -10.54
N GLU A 103 13.82 -0.18 -9.84
CA GLU A 103 13.75 -1.28 -8.86
C GLU A 103 12.82 -0.97 -7.70
N ILE A 104 12.91 0.23 -7.12
CA ILE A 104 12.02 0.66 -6.04
C ILE A 104 10.58 0.78 -6.56
N GLY A 105 10.41 1.40 -7.72
CA GLY A 105 9.09 1.56 -8.35
C GLY A 105 8.39 0.24 -8.60
N ILE A 106 9.12 -0.76 -9.11
CA ILE A 106 8.60 -2.12 -9.32
C ILE A 106 8.25 -2.79 -7.99
N GLY A 107 9.17 -2.76 -7.02
CA GLY A 107 8.94 -3.39 -5.71
C GLY A 107 7.70 -2.84 -5.02
N VAL A 108 7.56 -1.51 -5.01
CA VAL A 108 6.38 -0.82 -4.48
C VAL A 108 5.14 -1.19 -5.29
N LEU A 109 5.20 -1.15 -6.62
CA LEU A 109 4.05 -1.47 -7.47
C LEU A 109 3.53 -2.89 -7.22
N PHE A 110 4.41 -3.89 -7.19
CA PHE A 110 4.01 -5.28 -6.96
C PHE A 110 3.44 -5.50 -5.56
N ALA A 111 4.09 -4.97 -4.52
CA ALA A 111 3.58 -5.07 -3.15
C ALA A 111 2.20 -4.38 -3.02
N PHE A 112 2.07 -3.20 -3.62
CA PHE A 112 0.87 -2.38 -3.55
C PHE A 112 -0.30 -3.01 -4.30
N VAL A 113 -0.10 -3.34 -5.58
CA VAL A 113 -1.13 -3.92 -6.45
C VAL A 113 -1.49 -5.33 -5.98
N GLY A 114 -0.50 -6.13 -5.58
CA GLY A 114 -0.72 -7.49 -5.10
C GLY A 114 -1.65 -7.51 -3.89
N LEU A 115 -1.33 -6.72 -2.85
CA LEU A 115 -2.16 -6.67 -1.64
C LEU A 115 -3.53 -6.02 -1.90
N LEU A 116 -3.60 -4.97 -2.73
CA LEU A 116 -4.85 -4.36 -3.17
C LEU A 116 -5.80 -5.38 -3.82
N VAL A 117 -5.28 -6.14 -4.79
CA VAL A 117 -6.05 -7.18 -5.49
C VAL A 117 -6.47 -8.29 -4.52
N CYS A 118 -5.57 -8.76 -3.66
CA CYS A 118 -5.89 -9.79 -2.67
C CYS A 118 -7.06 -9.39 -1.77
N VAL A 119 -7.07 -8.15 -1.25
CA VAL A 119 -8.13 -7.68 -0.35
C VAL A 119 -9.46 -7.51 -1.06
N LEU A 120 -9.45 -6.96 -2.27
CA LEU A 120 -10.67 -6.85 -3.06
C LEU A 120 -11.24 -8.24 -3.37
N LEU A 121 -10.41 -9.18 -3.84
CA LEU A 121 -10.85 -10.54 -4.10
C LEU A 121 -11.41 -11.21 -2.84
N PHE A 122 -10.76 -11.03 -1.69
CA PHE A 122 -11.22 -11.60 -0.43
C PHE A 122 -12.58 -11.03 0.02
N LEU A 123 -12.74 -9.71 -0.08
CA LEU A 123 -13.97 -9.01 0.28
C LEU A 123 -15.16 -9.46 -0.61
N TRP A 124 -14.94 -9.55 -1.91
CA TRP A 124 -15.95 -10.02 -2.86
C TRP A 124 -16.25 -11.52 -2.71
N HIS A 125 -15.24 -12.36 -2.50
CA HIS A 125 -15.40 -13.79 -2.24
C HIS A 125 -16.31 -14.04 -1.04
N ASN A 126 -16.04 -13.39 0.10
CA ASN A 126 -16.83 -13.54 1.33
C ASN A 126 -18.31 -13.14 1.12
N THR A 127 -18.54 -12.08 0.36
CA THR A 127 -19.89 -11.58 0.04
C THR A 127 -20.66 -12.55 -0.87
N ILE A 128 -20.01 -13.10 -1.90
CA ILE A 128 -20.63 -14.06 -2.81
C ILE A 128 -20.99 -15.35 -2.07
N GLU A 129 -20.10 -15.90 -1.24
CA GLU A 129 -20.39 -17.11 -0.48
C GLU A 129 -21.52 -16.91 0.54
N GLN A 130 -21.58 -15.75 1.18
CA GLN A 130 -22.70 -15.39 2.06
C GLN A 130 -24.02 -15.45 1.29
N ASN A 131 -24.11 -14.78 0.14
CA ASN A 131 -25.33 -14.78 -0.69
C ASN A 131 -25.76 -16.19 -1.11
N LYS A 132 -24.81 -17.08 -1.44
CA LYS A 132 -25.11 -18.50 -1.73
C LYS A 132 -25.72 -19.20 -0.52
N THR A 133 -25.17 -18.97 0.68
CA THR A 133 -25.67 -19.60 1.92
C THR A 133 -27.08 -19.13 2.27
N TYR A 134 -27.38 -17.83 2.12
CA TYR A 134 -28.74 -17.31 2.35
C TYR A 134 -29.75 -17.89 1.36
N ARG A 135 -29.41 -17.97 0.06
CA ARG A 135 -30.29 -18.56 -0.97
C ARG A 135 -30.60 -20.04 -0.70
N ASN A 136 -29.59 -20.82 -0.33
CA ASN A 136 -29.78 -22.25 -0.02
C ASN A 136 -30.69 -22.47 1.19
N ARG A 137 -30.61 -21.60 2.22
CA ARG A 137 -31.49 -21.67 3.40
C ARG A 137 -32.95 -21.37 3.05
N GLN A 138 -33.20 -20.38 2.20
CA GLN A 138 -34.56 -20.05 1.75
C GLN A 138 -35.17 -21.17 0.90
N PHE A 139 -34.38 -21.78 0.01
CA PHE A 139 -34.86 -22.89 -0.81
C PHE A 139 -35.27 -24.10 0.04
N ASN A 140 -34.45 -24.50 1.01
CA ASN A 140 -34.74 -25.64 1.88
C ASN A 140 -35.95 -25.40 2.81
N ALA A 141 -36.21 -24.14 3.19
CA ALA A 141 -37.41 -23.80 3.98
C ALA A 141 -38.70 -24.03 3.18
N ASN A 142 -38.70 -23.67 1.90
CA ASN A 142 -39.87 -23.79 1.02
C ASN A 142 -40.16 -25.23 0.56
N THR A 143 -39.23 -26.16 0.71
CA THR A 143 -39.42 -27.59 0.33
C THR A 143 -40.00 -28.45 1.45
N LEU A 144 -40.16 -27.90 2.66
CA LEU A 144 -40.69 -28.59 3.83
C LEU A 144 -42.17 -28.27 4.10
N ASP A 145 -42.75 -27.34 3.33
CA ASP A 145 -44.17 -26.97 3.32
C ASP A 145 -44.89 -27.65 2.14
#